data_AF-A0A7S3ZIF5-F1
#
_entry.id   AF-A0A7S3ZIF5-F1
#
_cell.length_a   1.000
_cell.length_b   1.000
_cell.length_c   1.000
_cell.angle_alpha   90.00
_cell.angle_beta   90.00
_cell.angle_gamma   90.00
#
_symmetry.space_group_name_H-M   'P 1'
#
loop_
_entity.id
_entity.type
_entity.pdbx_description
1 polymer ?
#
loop_
_entity_poly.entity_id
_entity_poly.type
_entity_poly.pdbx_seq_one_letter_code
_entity_poly.pdbx_strand_id
1 'polypeptide(L)'
;WMWLSCSCFFYQYFRCYSPVAFGKKTDPNGDYIRKWIPKLKNFPKAYIYEPWKAPISVQKKCGCIIGKDYPRPLVDHTPTSKKNMSKMKAAYDAHKASQSGSKSSSSSRA
;
A
#
# COMPACT_ATOMS: atom_id res chain seq x y z
N TRP A 1 -8.49 4.14 11.89
CA TRP A 1 -7.37 4.84 11.22
C TRP A 1 -6.05 4.70 11.94
N MET A 2 -5.93 5.06 13.22
CA MET A 2 -4.67 4.99 13.99
C MET A 2 -4.02 3.59 14.02
N TRP A 3 -4.83 2.52 14.05
CA TRP A 3 -4.35 1.15 13.93
C TRP A 3 -3.64 0.92 12.58
N LEU A 4 -4.31 1.23 11.47
CA LEU A 4 -3.81 0.95 10.12
C LEU A 4 -2.56 1.76 9.79
N SER A 5 -2.48 3.01 10.27
CA SER A 5 -1.31 3.86 10.12
C SER A 5 -0.16 3.49 11.08
N CYS A 6 -0.34 2.50 11.95
CA CYS A 6 0.58 2.15 13.02
C CYS A 6 0.93 3.37 13.90
N SER A 7 -0.07 4.19 14.24
CA SER A 7 0.10 5.34 15.14
C SER A 7 -0.24 4.96 16.58
N CYS A 8 -1.19 4.05 16.78
CA CYS A 8 -1.59 3.53 18.08
C CYS A 8 -2.20 2.12 17.93
N PHE A 9 -2.24 1.33 19.01
CA PHE A 9 -2.78 -0.04 19.12
C PHE A 9 -2.01 -1.11 18.35
N PHE A 10 -1.38 -0.77 17.22
CA PHE A 10 -0.58 -1.69 16.41
C PHE A 10 0.75 -1.03 16.03
N TYR A 11 1.86 -1.76 16.23
CA TYR A 11 3.22 -1.21 16.13
C TYR A 11 4.12 -1.97 15.15
N GLN A 12 3.64 -3.07 14.55
CA GLN A 12 4.41 -3.86 13.59
C GLN A 12 4.32 -3.26 12.18
N TYR A 13 4.80 -2.02 12.00
CA TYR A 13 4.74 -1.27 10.75
C TYR A 13 5.47 -1.93 9.56
N PHE A 14 6.32 -2.92 9.81
CA PHE A 14 6.97 -3.73 8.78
C PHE A 14 6.00 -4.71 8.09
N ARG A 15 4.80 -4.94 8.66
CA ARG A 15 3.73 -5.72 8.01
C ARG A 15 2.91 -4.82 7.07
N CYS A 16 3.50 -4.42 5.95
CA CYS A 16 2.85 -3.59 4.95
C CYS A 16 1.96 -4.41 4.00
N TYR A 17 0.71 -4.00 3.80
CA TYR A 17 -0.18 -4.65 2.83
C TYR A 17 0.23 -4.34 1.40
N SER A 18 0.35 -5.39 0.58
CA SER A 18 0.51 -5.23 -0.87
C SER A 18 -0.83 -4.97 -1.54
N PRO A 19 -1.00 -3.86 -2.30
CA PRO A 19 -2.23 -3.57 -3.03
C PRO A 19 -2.52 -4.61 -4.12
N VAL A 20 -1.51 -5.40 -4.51
CA VAL A 20 -1.62 -6.46 -5.51
C VAL A 20 -1.88 -7.80 -4.83
N ALA A 21 -1.00 -8.23 -3.92
CA ALA A 21 -1.03 -9.59 -3.42
C ALA A 21 -2.14 -9.83 -2.39
N PHE A 22 -2.58 -8.80 -1.67
CA PHE A 22 -3.59 -8.96 -0.63
C PHE A 22 -4.95 -9.39 -1.23
N GLY A 23 -5.42 -8.70 -2.26
CA GLY A 23 -6.70 -9.04 -2.91
C GLY A 23 -6.69 -10.41 -3.60
N LYS A 24 -5.56 -10.80 -4.21
CA LYS A 24 -5.40 -12.11 -4.87
C LYS A 24 -5.63 -13.30 -3.94
N LYS A 25 -5.44 -13.14 -2.63
CA LYS A 25 -5.63 -14.22 -1.64
C LYS A 25 -7.10 -14.60 -1.48
N THR A 26 -7.99 -13.63 -1.54
CA THR A 26 -9.44 -13.83 -1.31
C THR A 26 -10.24 -13.82 -2.61
N ASP A 27 -9.73 -13.15 -3.65
CA ASP A 27 -10.37 -13.03 -4.96
C ASP A 27 -9.33 -13.30 -6.07
N PRO A 28 -9.01 -14.58 -6.37
CA PRO A 28 -7.99 -14.90 -7.38
C PRO A 28 -8.40 -14.50 -8.81
N ASN A 29 -9.69 -14.32 -9.09
CA ASN A 29 -10.22 -13.96 -10.41
C ASN A 29 -10.32 -12.44 -10.63
N GLY A 30 -10.30 -11.67 -9.55
CA GLY A 30 -10.49 -10.23 -9.54
C GLY A 30 -11.93 -9.83 -9.81
N ASP A 31 -12.91 -10.65 -9.43
CA ASP A 31 -14.33 -10.40 -9.66
C ASP A 31 -14.80 -9.12 -8.96
N TYR A 32 -14.22 -8.81 -7.80
CA TYR A 32 -14.46 -7.54 -7.10
C TYR A 32 -14.00 -6.35 -7.94
N ILE A 33 -12.80 -6.44 -8.55
CA ILE A 33 -12.27 -5.38 -9.41
C ILE A 33 -13.15 -5.21 -10.66
N ARG A 34 -13.59 -6.32 -11.27
CA ARG A 34 -14.46 -6.27 -12.46
C ARG A 34 -15.81 -5.63 -12.17
N LYS A 35 -16.35 -5.86 -10.98
CA LYS A 35 -17.62 -5.27 -10.52
C LYS A 35 -17.51 -3.76 -10.32
N TRP A 36 -16.47 -3.30 -9.63
CA TRP A 36 -16.36 -1.90 -9.20
C TRP A 36 -15.55 -1.01 -10.16
N ILE A 37 -14.71 -1.60 -11.00
CA ILE A 37 -13.93 -0.89 -12.02
C ILE A 37 -14.28 -1.47 -13.39
N PRO A 38 -15.43 -1.07 -13.98
CA PRO A 38 -15.95 -1.68 -15.20
C PRO A 38 -14.99 -1.54 -16.40
N LYS A 39 -14.11 -0.53 -16.42
CA LYS A 39 -13.07 -0.38 -17.43
C LYS A 39 -12.07 -1.55 -17.46
N LEU A 40 -11.88 -2.24 -16.34
CA LEU A 40 -10.99 -3.39 -16.22
C LEU A 40 -11.73 -4.73 -16.33
N LYS A 41 -13.05 -4.72 -16.60
CA LYS A 41 -13.89 -5.93 -16.63
C LYS A 41 -13.38 -7.02 -17.57
N ASN A 42 -12.72 -6.66 -18.67
CA ASN A 42 -12.24 -7.58 -19.69
C ASN A 42 -10.77 -8.02 -19.48
N PHE A 43 -10.07 -7.53 -18.46
CA PHE A 43 -8.67 -7.88 -18.24
C PHE A 43 -8.51 -9.35 -17.82
N PRO A 44 -7.53 -10.11 -18.35
CA PRO A 44 -7.30 -11.48 -17.88
C PRO A 44 -6.97 -11.51 -16.38
N LYS A 45 -7.29 -12.62 -15.70
CA LYS A 45 -6.98 -12.81 -14.27
C LYS A 45 -5.50 -12.55 -13.93
N ALA A 46 -4.60 -12.83 -14.87
CA ALA A 46 -3.17 -12.62 -14.71
C ALA A 46 -2.79 -11.13 -14.53
N TYR A 47 -3.57 -10.22 -15.12
CA TYR A 47 -3.26 -8.79 -15.16
C TYR A 47 -4.28 -7.93 -14.41
N ILE A 48 -5.39 -8.47 -13.92
CA ILE A 48 -6.47 -7.67 -13.30
C ILE A 48 -5.98 -6.85 -12.09
N TYR A 49 -5.04 -7.36 -11.31
CA TYR A 49 -4.41 -6.66 -10.18
C TYR A 49 -3.22 -5.77 -10.58
N GLU A 50 -2.67 -5.98 -11.78
CA GLU A 50 -1.45 -5.33 -12.28
C GLU A 50 -1.59 -4.97 -13.76
N PRO A 51 -2.63 -4.19 -14.15
CA PRO A 51 -2.97 -4.00 -15.55
C PRO A 51 -1.86 -3.31 -16.35
N TRP A 52 -1.00 -2.52 -15.69
CA TRP A 52 0.17 -1.88 -16.31
C TRP A 52 1.23 -2.88 -16.77
N LYS A 53 1.22 -4.13 -16.30
CA LYS A 53 2.10 -5.21 -16.79
C LYS A 53 1.53 -5.94 -18.00
N ALA A 54 0.28 -5.69 -18.37
CA ALA A 54 -0.32 -6.30 -19.55
C ALA A 54 0.37 -5.78 -20.82
N PRO A 55 0.72 -6.65 -21.79
CA PRO A 55 1.17 -6.21 -23.11
C PRO A 55 0.12 -5.31 -23.79
N ILE A 56 0.57 -4.37 -24.63
CA ILE A 56 -0.32 -3.44 -25.34
C ILE A 56 -1.36 -4.21 -26.18
N SER A 57 -0.99 -5.37 -26.74
CA SER A 57 -1.92 -6.24 -27.48
C SER A 57 -3.07 -6.75 -26.62
N VAL A 58 -2.80 -7.11 -25.35
CA VAL A 58 -3.83 -7.53 -24.39
C VAL A 58 -4.70 -6.34 -24.00
N GLN A 59 -4.08 -5.19 -23.68
CA GLN A 59 -4.82 -3.97 -23.32
C GLN A 59 -5.80 -3.55 -24.43
N LYS A 60 -5.36 -3.60 -25.71
CA LYS A 60 -6.22 -3.35 -26.87
C LYS A 60 -7.38 -4.36 -26.96
N LYS A 61 -7.11 -5.65 -26.79
CA LYS A 61 -8.16 -6.71 -26.78
C LYS A 61 -9.18 -6.51 -25.65
N CYS A 62 -8.74 -6.00 -24.50
CA CYS A 62 -9.61 -5.71 -23.36
C CYS A 62 -10.41 -4.41 -23.52
N GLY A 63 -10.07 -3.56 -24.51
CA GLY A 63 -10.71 -2.27 -24.73
C GLY A 63 -10.33 -1.21 -23.69
N CYS A 64 -9.20 -1.34 -23.01
CA CYS A 64 -8.75 -0.36 -22.03
C CYS A 64 -7.21 -0.26 -22.02
N ILE A 65 -6.72 0.92 -22.41
CA ILE A 65 -5.29 1.25 -22.48
C ILE A 65 -4.85 1.94 -21.20
N ILE A 66 -3.82 1.40 -20.57
CA ILE A 66 -3.27 1.94 -19.33
C ILE A 66 -2.42 3.18 -19.61
N GLY A 67 -2.79 4.29 -18.99
CA GLY A 67 -2.30 5.65 -19.24
C GLY A 67 -3.26 6.52 -20.05
N LYS A 68 -4.29 5.94 -20.67
CA LYS A 68 -5.33 6.68 -21.40
C LYS A 68 -6.71 6.49 -20.77
N ASP A 69 -7.17 5.23 -20.73
CA ASP A 69 -8.51 4.90 -20.27
C ASP A 69 -8.55 4.61 -18.76
N TYR A 70 -7.43 4.08 -18.23
CA TYR A 70 -7.20 3.84 -16.82
C TYR A 70 -5.78 4.31 -16.45
N PRO A 71 -5.57 5.00 -15.32
CA PRO A 71 -4.27 5.58 -14.99
C PRO A 71 -3.19 4.51 -14.74
N ARG A 72 -1.93 4.91 -14.96
CA ARG A 72 -0.78 4.14 -14.47
C ARG A 72 -0.69 4.28 -12.94
N PRO A 73 -0.09 3.31 -12.23
CA PRO A 73 0.20 3.47 -10.81
C PRO A 73 0.97 4.77 -10.55
N LEU A 74 0.48 5.56 -9.60
CA LEU A 74 1.13 6.81 -9.20
C LEU A 74 2.50 6.57 -8.57
N VAL A 75 2.65 5.44 -7.90
CA VAL A 75 3.88 5.04 -7.21
C VAL A 75 4.15 3.56 -7.42
N ASP A 76 5.42 3.18 -7.48
CA ASP A 76 5.80 1.79 -7.32
C ASP A 76 5.78 1.43 -5.82
N HIS A 77 4.93 0.47 -5.47
CA HIS A 77 4.71 0.03 -4.10
C HIS A 77 5.97 -0.56 -3.45
N THR A 78 6.81 -1.28 -4.19
CA THR A 78 7.97 -1.99 -3.62
C THR A 78 9.02 -1.02 -3.04
N PRO A 79 9.56 -0.05 -3.79
CA PRO A 79 10.49 0.93 -3.24
C PRO A 79 9.80 1.92 -2.28
N THR A 80 8.54 2.28 -2.54
CA THR A 80 7.82 3.25 -1.70
C THR A 80 7.53 2.70 -0.31
N SER A 81 7.07 1.45 -0.21
CA SER A 81 6.84 0.79 1.08
C SER A 81 8.14 0.71 1.90
N LYS A 82 9.27 0.34 1.28
CA LYS A 82 10.59 0.34 1.94
C LYS A 82 10.97 1.72 2.46
N LYS A 83 10.86 2.76 1.64
CA LYS A 83 11.12 4.15 2.06
C LYS A 83 10.24 4.56 3.23
N ASN A 84 8.95 4.20 3.19
CA ASN A 84 8.00 4.54 4.26
C ASN A 84 8.30 3.77 5.55
N MET A 85 8.71 2.50 5.48
CA MET A 85 9.15 1.73 6.65
C MET A 85 10.36 2.37 7.34
N SER A 86 11.33 2.87 6.58
CA SER A 86 12.47 3.61 7.15
C SER A 86 12.03 4.90 7.86
N LYS A 87 11.06 5.63 7.27
CA LYS A 87 10.48 6.83 7.91
C LYS A 87 9.71 6.49 9.18
N MET A 88 8.93 5.40 9.18
CA MET A 88 8.23 4.93 10.37
C MET A 88 9.20 4.57 11.48
N LYS A 89 10.30 3.86 11.16
CA LYS A 89 11.37 3.58 12.13
C LYS A 89 11.92 4.87 12.75
N ALA A 90 12.28 5.84 11.92
CA ALA A 90 12.82 7.12 12.39
C ALA A 90 11.83 7.88 13.29
N ALA A 91 10.54 7.91 12.94
CA ALA A 91 9.50 8.55 13.74
C ALA A 91 9.31 7.86 15.10
N TYR A 92 9.34 6.53 15.14
CA TYR A 92 9.28 5.76 16.38
C TYR A 92 10.50 5.96 17.27
N ASP A 93 11.69 6.04 16.68
CA ASP A 93 12.93 6.32 17.40
C ASP A 93 12.91 7.72 18.00
N ALA A 94 12.46 8.73 17.24
CA ALA A 94 12.27 10.09 17.74
C ALA A 94 11.25 10.17 18.89
N HIS A 95 10.13 9.43 18.79
CA HIS A 95 9.13 9.37 19.85
C HIS A 95 9.67 8.71 21.13
N LYS A 96 10.46 7.63 21.01
CA LYS A 96 11.10 7.00 22.17
C LYS A 96 12.08 7.95 22.86
N ALA A 97 12.84 8.72 22.09
CA ALA A 97 13.78 9.71 22.62
C ALA A 97 13.09 10.90 23.32
N SER A 98 11.93 11.36 22.81
CA SER A 98 11.20 12.44 23.48
C SER A 98 10.58 11.99 24.82
N GLN A 99 10.20 10.71 24.94
CA GLN A 99 9.65 10.14 26.18
C GLN A 99 10.71 9.87 27.26
N SER A 100 11.98 9.64 26.89
CA SER A 100 13.05 9.48 27.90
C SER A 100 13.46 10.83 28.52
N GLY A 101 13.45 11.92 27.75
CA GLY A 101 13.77 13.26 28.24
C GLY A 101 12.70 13.89 29.14
N SER A 102 11.43 13.49 29.02
CA SER A 102 10.36 13.96 29.92
C SER A 102 10.40 13.28 31.29
N LYS A 103 10.86 12.02 31.36
CA LYS A 103 11.00 11.29 32.63
C LYS A 103 12.13 11.83 33.50
N SER A 104 13.26 12.26 32.91
CA SER A 104 14.39 12.81 33.68
C SER A 104 14.09 14.18 34.30
N SER A 105 13.28 15.03 33.66
CA SER A 105 12.91 16.36 34.20
C SER A 105 11.83 16.31 35.27
N SER A 106 11.06 15.23 35.36
CA SER A 106 10.06 15.02 36.42
C SER A 106 10.66 14.52 37.74
N SER A 107 11.89 13.98 37.73
CA SER A 107 12.54 13.41 38.92
C SER A 107 13.39 14.41 39.71
N SER A 108 13.56 15.65 39.24
CA SER A 108 14.35 16.70 39.91
C SER A 108 13.50 17.74 40.67
N ARG A 109 12.19 17.47 40.86
CA ARG A 109 11.23 18.34 41.56
C ARG A 109 10.68 17.75 42.87
N ALA A 110 11.35 16.74 43.44
CA ALA A 110 11.03 16.18 44.75
C ALA A 110 12.07 16.60 45.79
#